data_AF-A0A936DWS0-F1
#
_entry.id   AF-A0A936DWS0-F1
#
_cell.length_a   1.000
_cell.length_b   1.000
_cell.length_c   1.000
_cell.angle_alpha   90.00
_cell.angle_beta   90.00
_cell.angle_gamma   90.00
#
_symmetry.space_group_name_H-M   'P 1'
#
loop_
_entity.id
_entity.type
_entity.pdbx_description
1 polymer ?
#
loop_
_entity_poly.entity_id
_entity_poly.type
_entity_poly.pdbx_seq_one_letter_code
_entity_poly.pdbx_strand_id
1 'polypeptide(L)'
;MLKAGLANKWTLFLCLFWCHAVFSQNGLQSILVKHPFQTLTARTSYQNMYQDQKGWFYVATSDGIIMYDGINEWFIQHSEVIAEHHISAIAEVSDGVLLMASYDGNIYMINDREFSDWKPKNFPINVAISKIVIDQLNNVSLK
;
A
#
# COMPACT_ATOMS: atom_id res chain seq x y z
N MET A 1 31.13 17.13 -66.17
CA MET A 1 30.93 15.68 -65.97
C MET A 1 30.62 15.44 -64.50
N LEU A 2 29.35 15.24 -64.14
CA LEU A 2 28.94 14.80 -62.80
C LEU A 2 27.92 13.68 -63.02
N LYS A 3 28.35 12.42 -62.81
CA LYS A 3 27.44 11.27 -62.81
C LYS A 3 26.70 11.30 -61.47
N ALA A 4 25.43 11.69 -61.50
CA ALA A 4 24.52 11.45 -60.37
C ALA A 4 24.38 9.94 -60.20
N GLY A 5 25.00 9.39 -59.16
CA GLY A 5 24.92 7.98 -58.82
C GLY A 5 23.48 7.62 -58.44
N LEU A 6 22.85 6.74 -59.23
CA LEU A 6 21.60 6.09 -58.88
C LEU A 6 21.76 5.44 -57.50
N ALA A 7 21.14 6.01 -56.47
CA ALA A 7 21.00 5.33 -55.19
C ALA A 7 20.25 4.02 -55.44
N ASN A 8 20.94 2.90 -55.25
CA ASN A 8 20.40 1.59 -55.56
C ASN A 8 19.26 1.29 -54.58
N LYS A 9 18.10 0.84 -55.07
CA LYS A 9 16.92 0.56 -54.20
C LYS A 9 17.24 -0.42 -53.07
N TRP A 10 18.24 -1.27 -53.28
CA TRP A 10 18.79 -2.20 -52.31
C TRP A 10 19.49 -1.51 -51.11
N THR A 11 20.10 -0.34 -51.31
CA THR A 11 20.77 0.41 -50.24
C THR A 11 19.76 0.97 -49.25
N LEU A 12 18.62 1.48 -49.73
CA LEU A 12 17.51 1.91 -48.87
C LEU A 12 16.88 0.74 -48.10
N PHE A 13 16.74 -0.43 -48.75
CA PHE A 13 16.24 -1.64 -48.11
C PHE A 13 17.17 -2.15 -46.99
N LEU A 14 18.49 -2.14 -47.21
CA LEU A 14 19.48 -2.52 -46.19
C LEU A 14 19.45 -1.56 -44.99
N CYS A 15 19.34 -0.24 -45.22
CA CYS A 15 19.22 0.74 -44.14
C CYS A 15 17.93 0.56 -43.31
N LEU A 16 16.79 0.28 -43.95
CA LEU A 16 15.52 0.04 -43.27
C LEU A 16 15.54 -1.26 -42.45
N PHE A 17 16.18 -2.32 -42.98
CA PHE A 17 16.34 -3.59 -42.28
C PHE A 17 17.22 -3.43 -41.03
N TRP A 18 18.26 -2.60 -41.12
CA TRP A 18 19.15 -2.32 -39.99
C TRP A 18 18.48 -1.44 -38.92
N CYS A 19 17.64 -0.47 -39.31
CA CYS A 19 16.83 0.31 -38.37
C CYS A 19 15.81 -0.55 -37.60
N HIS A 20 15.16 -1.53 -38.24
CA HIS A 20 14.26 -2.44 -37.52
C HIS A 20 15.00 -3.34 -36.52
N ALA A 21 16.20 -3.81 -36.86
CA ALA A 21 17.00 -4.63 -35.95
C ALA A 21 17.46 -3.85 -34.70
N VAL A 22 17.76 -2.55 -34.84
CA VAL A 22 18.22 -1.69 -33.73
C VAL A 22 17.06 -1.27 -32.81
N PHE A 23 15.85 -1.10 -33.33
CA PHE A 23 14.71 -0.68 -32.51
C PHE A 23 14.04 -1.83 -31.73
N SER A 24 14.22 -3.09 -32.14
CA SER A 24 13.54 -4.23 -31.51
C SER A 24 14.25 -4.80 -30.27
N GLN A 25 15.55 -4.53 -30.09
CA GLN A 25 16.33 -5.18 -29.02
C GLN A 25 16.36 -4.39 -27.71
N ASN A 26 15.89 -3.15 -27.71
CA ASN A 26 15.75 -2.35 -26.49
C ASN A 26 14.33 -2.52 -25.93
N GLY A 27 13.92 -3.77 -25.72
CA GLY A 27 12.76 -4.05 -24.89
C GLY A 27 13.05 -3.49 -23.49
N LEU A 28 12.13 -2.69 -22.96
CA LEU A 28 12.19 -2.17 -21.59
C LEU A 28 12.51 -3.33 -20.64
N GLN A 29 13.78 -3.45 -20.24
CA GLN A 29 14.14 -4.37 -19.17
C GLN A 29 13.45 -3.84 -17.93
N SER A 30 12.52 -4.61 -17.39
CA SER A 30 12.03 -4.36 -16.05
C SER A 30 13.25 -4.42 -15.13
N ILE A 31 13.59 -3.30 -14.51
CA ILE A 31 14.60 -3.29 -13.46
C ILE A 31 13.98 -4.03 -12.29
N LEU A 32 14.40 -5.26 -12.07
CA LEU A 32 14.07 -6.00 -10.87
C LEU A 32 14.84 -5.36 -9.71
N VAL A 33 14.24 -4.35 -9.09
CA VAL A 33 14.71 -3.87 -7.79
C VAL A 33 14.31 -4.94 -6.78
N LYS A 34 15.25 -5.86 -6.48
CA LYS A 34 15.13 -6.70 -5.30
C LYS A 34 15.30 -5.81 -4.08
N HIS A 35 14.22 -5.16 -3.64
CA HIS A 35 14.19 -4.67 -2.28
C HIS A 35 14.47 -5.88 -1.38
N PRO A 36 15.44 -5.82 -0.45
CA PRO A 36 15.55 -6.84 0.56
C PRO A 36 14.22 -6.82 1.31
N PHE A 37 13.33 -7.77 0.99
CA PHE A 37 12.14 -7.99 1.78
C PHE A 37 12.66 -8.45 3.14
N GLN A 38 12.83 -7.49 4.06
CA GLN A 38 12.84 -7.84 5.47
C GLN A 38 11.50 -8.53 5.69
N THR A 39 11.56 -9.82 5.98
CA THR A 39 10.37 -10.57 6.34
C THR A 39 9.86 -9.91 7.60
N LEU A 40 8.72 -9.22 7.50
CA LEU A 40 8.07 -8.61 8.66
C LEU A 40 8.00 -9.68 9.75
N THR A 41 8.55 -9.35 10.92
CA THR A 41 8.99 -10.33 11.93
C THR A 41 7.83 -11.09 12.59
N ALA A 42 6.58 -10.79 12.21
CA ALA A 42 5.38 -11.41 12.72
C ALA A 42 5.13 -12.79 12.08
N ARG A 43 5.30 -13.86 12.86
CA ARG A 43 4.83 -15.24 12.55
C ARG A 43 3.30 -15.39 12.65
N THR A 44 2.56 -14.42 12.14
CA THR A 44 1.17 -14.18 12.55
C THR A 44 0.29 -13.99 11.31
N SER A 45 -1.03 -14.07 11.49
CA SER A 45 -1.95 -13.88 10.36
C SER A 45 -2.16 -12.41 10.06
N TYR A 46 -1.90 -11.99 8.83
CA TYR A 46 -2.20 -10.63 8.36
C TYR A 46 -3.71 -10.47 8.14
N GLN A 47 -4.29 -9.43 8.73
CA GLN A 47 -5.74 -9.19 8.69
C GLN A 47 -6.09 -8.05 7.72
N ASN A 48 -5.38 -6.92 7.81
CA ASN A 48 -5.61 -5.76 6.96
C ASN A 48 -4.36 -4.88 6.90
N MET A 49 -4.29 -3.99 5.91
CA MET A 49 -3.20 -3.02 5.79
C MET A 49 -3.68 -1.69 5.25
N TYR A 50 -2.99 -0.63 5.64
CA TYR A 50 -3.24 0.73 5.19
C TYR A 50 -1.93 1.48 5.01
N GLN A 51 -1.86 2.34 3.99
CA GLN A 51 -0.76 3.27 3.81
C GLN A 51 -1.28 4.69 4.05
N ASP A 52 -0.68 5.42 4.99
CA ASP A 52 -1.02 6.82 5.23
C ASP A 52 -0.46 7.75 4.14
N GLN A 53 -0.90 9.02 4.19
CA GLN A 53 -0.46 10.04 3.24
C GLN A 53 1.04 10.37 3.33
N LYS A 54 1.70 10.04 4.44
CA LYS A 54 3.14 10.21 4.65
C LYS A 54 3.96 9.03 4.13
N GLY A 55 3.29 7.95 3.71
CA GLY A 55 3.91 6.75 3.14
C GLY A 55 4.15 5.64 4.15
N TRP A 56 3.72 5.79 5.41
CA TRP A 56 3.82 4.74 6.41
C TRP A 56 2.81 3.64 6.16
N PHE A 57 3.26 2.41 6.31
CA PHE A 57 2.39 1.23 6.28
C PHE A 57 2.00 0.84 7.69
N TYR A 58 0.72 0.60 7.89
CA TYR A 58 0.12 0.05 9.10
C TYR A 58 -0.47 -1.30 8.72
N VAL A 59 0.03 -2.37 9.32
CA VAL A 59 -0.39 -3.73 9.05
C VAL A 59 -0.98 -4.31 10.31
N ALA A 60 -2.29 -4.55 10.30
CA ALA A 60 -2.99 -5.25 11.36
C ALA A 60 -2.73 -6.75 11.23
N THR A 61 -2.33 -7.36 12.33
CA THR A 61 -2.01 -8.79 12.41
C THR A 61 -2.75 -9.43 13.58
N SER A 62 -2.77 -10.76 13.64
CA SER A 62 -3.37 -11.50 14.76
C SER A 62 -2.69 -11.27 16.11
N ASP A 63 -1.52 -10.64 16.15
CA ASP A 63 -0.74 -10.51 17.40
C ASP A 63 -0.44 -9.03 17.73
N GLY A 64 -0.86 -8.09 16.88
CA GLY A 64 -0.37 -6.72 16.96
C GLY A 64 -0.55 -5.89 15.70
N ILE A 65 -0.09 -4.65 15.78
CA ILE A 65 0.05 -3.75 14.64
C ILE A 65 1.54 -3.60 14.32
N ILE A 66 1.88 -3.75 13.05
CA ILE A 66 3.19 -3.40 12.51
C ILE A 66 3.07 -2.03 11.85
N MET A 67 3.97 -1.11 12.22
CA MET A 67 4.17 0.15 11.53
C MET A 67 5.50 0.11 10.79
N TYR A 68 5.52 0.55 9.54
CA TYR A 68 6.69 0.44 8.68
C TYR A 68 6.85 1.68 7.79
N ASP A 69 8.00 2.34 7.85
CA ASP A 69 8.29 3.56 7.07
C ASP A 69 9.01 3.29 5.73
N GLY A 70 9.22 2.01 5.38
CA GLY A 70 10.04 1.61 4.23
C GLY A 70 11.49 1.24 4.57
N ILE A 71 11.93 1.50 5.81
CA ILE A 71 13.31 1.26 6.30
C ILE A 71 13.28 0.53 7.65
N ASN A 72 12.50 1.04 8.59
CA ASN A 72 12.38 0.61 9.97
C ASN A 72 10.98 0.05 10.21
N GLU A 73 10.91 -0.99 11.04
CA GLU A 73 9.67 -1.54 11.55
C GLU A 73 9.50 -1.24 13.05
N TRP A 74 8.27 -1.00 13.45
CA TRP A 74 7.84 -0.89 14.84
C TRP A 74 6.66 -1.81 15.07
N PHE A 75 6.73 -2.59 16.14
CA PHE A 75 5.66 -3.50 16.51
C PHE A 75 5.02 -3.07 17.82
N ILE A 76 3.71 -2.85 17.79
CA ILE A 76 2.92 -2.56 18.99
C ILE A 76 2.44 -3.90 19.55
N GLN A 77 3.29 -4.52 20.36
CA GLN A 77 3.10 -5.83 20.99
C GLN A 77 2.23 -5.74 22.24
N HIS A 78 1.02 -5.18 22.17
CA HIS A 78 0.11 -5.13 23.33
C HIS A 78 -1.36 -4.96 22.94
N SER A 79 -1.71 -5.30 21.71
CA SER A 79 -3.10 -5.27 21.31
C SER A 79 -3.77 -6.61 21.60
N GLU A 80 -3.71 -7.15 22.81
CA GLU A 80 -4.54 -8.34 23.18
C GLU A 80 -6.00 -8.10 22.78
N VAL A 81 -6.43 -6.84 22.86
CA VAL A 81 -7.70 -6.35 22.33
C VAL A 81 -7.81 -6.56 20.81
N ILE A 82 -6.85 -6.15 19.97
CA ILE A 82 -6.92 -6.39 18.50
C ILE A 82 -6.66 -7.85 18.10
N ALA A 83 -5.82 -8.56 18.84
CA ALA A 83 -5.44 -9.94 18.56
C ALA A 83 -6.67 -10.85 18.60
N GLU A 84 -7.60 -10.57 19.51
CA GLU A 84 -8.90 -11.21 19.60
C GLU A 84 -9.91 -10.68 18.58
N HIS A 85 -9.75 -9.43 18.13
CA HIS A 85 -10.72 -8.70 17.34
C HIS A 85 -10.22 -8.49 15.90
N HIS A 86 -10.66 -9.36 14.99
CA HIS A 86 -10.30 -9.31 13.57
C HIS A 86 -10.53 -7.93 12.93
N ILE A 87 -9.44 -7.21 12.61
CA ILE A 87 -9.48 -5.89 11.98
C ILE A 87 -9.98 -6.01 10.54
N SER A 88 -11.11 -5.38 10.29
CA SER A 88 -11.84 -5.42 9.02
C SER A 88 -11.65 -4.14 8.21
N ALA A 89 -11.38 -3.00 8.87
CA ALA A 89 -11.23 -1.72 8.21
C ALA A 89 -10.21 -0.83 8.90
N ILE A 90 -9.48 -0.06 8.10
CA ILE A 90 -8.51 0.95 8.56
C ILE A 90 -8.70 2.20 7.71
N ALA A 91 -8.72 3.38 8.33
CA ALA A 91 -8.78 4.66 7.63
C ALA A 91 -8.06 5.77 8.39
N GLU A 92 -7.31 6.60 7.67
CA GLU A 92 -6.71 7.83 8.21
C GLU A 92 -7.77 8.94 8.29
N VAL A 93 -8.10 9.39 9.50
CA VAL A 93 -9.11 10.44 9.76
C VAL A 93 -8.54 11.85 9.78
N SER A 94 -7.25 11.97 10.06
CA SER A 94 -6.46 13.20 9.94
C SER A 94 -4.99 12.81 9.83
N ASP A 95 -4.13 13.75 9.48
CA ASP A 95 -2.70 13.50 9.26
C ASP A 95 -2.05 12.67 10.39
N GLY A 96 -1.70 11.41 10.10
CA GLY A 96 -1.10 10.46 11.05
C GLY A 96 -2.03 9.90 12.13
N VAL A 97 -3.34 10.17 12.04
CA VAL A 97 -4.36 9.63 12.93
C VAL A 97 -5.20 8.61 12.19
N LEU A 98 -5.14 7.35 12.61
CA LEU A 98 -5.86 6.25 11.99
C LEU A 98 -6.94 5.73 12.93
N LEU A 99 -8.10 5.41 12.36
CA LEU A 99 -9.09 4.54 12.99
C LEU A 99 -8.99 3.14 12.42
N MET A 100 -9.06 2.16 13.29
CA MET A 100 -9.11 0.74 12.95
C MET A 100 -10.37 0.14 13.55
N ALA A 101 -11.15 -0.58 12.75
CA ALA A 101 -12.38 -1.21 13.18
C ALA A 101 -12.30 -2.72 12.98
N SER A 102 -12.92 -3.46 13.89
CA SER A 102 -13.03 -4.91 13.84
C SER A 102 -14.43 -5.38 13.42
N TYR A 103 -14.52 -6.64 13.02
CA TYR A 103 -15.80 -7.29 12.67
C TYR A 103 -16.76 -7.46 13.87
N ASP A 104 -16.29 -7.35 15.10
CA ASP A 104 -17.14 -7.37 16.30
C ASP A 104 -17.53 -5.97 16.81
N GLY A 105 -17.15 -4.92 16.07
CA GLY A 105 -17.57 -3.54 16.34
C GLY A 105 -16.70 -2.80 17.35
N ASN A 106 -15.54 -3.34 17.71
CA ASN A 106 -14.52 -2.55 18.40
C ASN A 106 -13.85 -1.58 17.42
N ILE A 107 -13.46 -0.43 17.94
CA ILE A 107 -12.77 0.60 17.18
C ILE A 107 -11.59 1.06 18.02
N TYR A 108 -10.47 1.25 17.35
CA TYR A 108 -9.22 1.69 17.92
C TYR A 108 -8.72 2.88 17.15
N MET A 109 -7.88 3.66 17.82
CA MET A 109 -7.20 4.81 17.24
C MET A 109 -5.69 4.61 17.38
N ILE A 110 -4.98 4.94 16.31
CA ILE A 110 -3.54 5.20 16.35
C ILE A 110 -3.34 6.69 16.16
N ASN A 111 -2.61 7.32 17.07
CA ASN A 111 -2.17 8.70 16.94
C ASN A 111 -0.74 8.81 17.46
N ASP A 112 0.17 9.41 16.69
CA ASP A 112 1.58 9.55 17.06
C ASP A 112 2.26 8.23 17.48
N ARG A 113 1.86 7.10 16.87
CA ARG A 113 2.29 5.72 17.19
C ARG A 113 1.78 5.18 18.53
N GLU A 114 0.93 5.92 19.23
CA GLU A 114 0.22 5.45 20.40
C GLU A 114 -1.09 4.77 19.99
N PHE A 115 -1.40 3.66 20.66
CA PHE A 115 -2.60 2.88 20.42
C PHE A 115 -3.60 3.08 21.57
N SER A 116 -4.86 3.31 21.24
CA SER A 116 -5.93 3.46 22.24
C SER A 116 -7.28 2.98 21.74
N ASP A 117 -8.12 2.47 22.64
CA ASP A 117 -9.54 2.23 22.35
C ASP A 117 -10.26 3.53 22.01
N TRP A 118 -11.15 3.48 21.01
CA TRP A 118 -11.97 4.62 20.61
C TRP A 118 -13.42 4.19 20.48
N LYS A 119 -14.33 4.87 21.18
CA LYS A 119 -15.77 4.60 21.04
C LYS A 119 -16.55 5.92 20.93
N PRO A 120 -17.39 6.11 19.91
CA PRO A 120 -18.28 7.25 19.87
C PRO A 120 -19.30 7.18 21.01
N LYS A 121 -19.70 8.34 21.52
CA LYS A 121 -20.57 8.48 22.70
C LYS A 121 -21.89 7.71 22.61
N ASN A 122 -22.43 7.52 21.39
CA ASN A 122 -23.70 6.85 21.13
C ASN A 122 -23.53 5.63 20.18
N PHE A 123 -22.43 4.91 20.27
CA PHE A 123 -22.16 3.80 19.36
C PHE A 123 -22.99 2.56 19.70
N PRO A 124 -23.73 1.96 18.74
CA PRO A 124 -24.42 0.71 18.96
C PRO A 124 -23.40 -0.40 19.26
N ILE A 125 -23.62 -1.13 20.35
CA ILE A 125 -22.73 -2.22 20.79
C ILE A 125 -22.90 -3.40 19.83
N ASN A 126 -21.79 -4.07 19.47
CA ASN A 126 -21.75 -5.30 18.66
C ASN A 126 -22.30 -5.17 17.22
N VAL A 127 -21.97 -4.08 16.53
CA VAL A 127 -22.24 -3.97 15.09
C VAL A 127 -20.97 -4.28 14.31
N ALA A 128 -21.04 -5.25 13.41
CA ALA A 128 -19.93 -5.56 12.52
C ALA A 128 -19.63 -4.36 11.64
N ILE A 129 -18.39 -3.87 11.70
CA ILE A 129 -17.91 -2.81 10.83
C ILE A 129 -17.10 -3.50 9.74
N SER A 130 -17.42 -3.24 8.49
CA SER A 130 -16.70 -3.72 7.30
C SER A 130 -15.92 -2.61 6.63
N LYS A 131 -16.30 -1.35 6.87
CA LYS A 131 -15.71 -0.19 6.23
C LYS A 131 -15.82 1.06 7.10
N ILE A 132 -14.74 1.84 7.09
CA ILE A 132 -14.71 3.22 7.58
C ILE A 132 -14.71 4.13 6.35
N VAL A 133 -15.64 5.09 6.30
CA VAL A 133 -15.77 6.07 5.20
C VAL A 133 -15.70 7.45 5.80
N ILE A 134 -14.84 8.29 5.23
CA ILE A 134 -14.69 9.69 5.62
C ILE A 134 -15.25 10.54 4.48
N ASP A 135 -16.14 11.47 4.80
CA ASP A 135 -16.69 12.41 3.82
C ASP A 135 -15.82 13.67 3.66
N GLN A 136 -16.19 14.55 2.73
CA GLN A 136 -15.45 15.80 2.47
C GLN A 136 -15.49 16.81 3.62
N LEU A 137 -16.35 16.59 4.62
CA LEU A 137 -16.49 17.41 5.82
C LEU A 137 -15.80 16.77 7.04
N ASN A 138 -15.02 15.70 6.84
CA ASN A 138 -14.38 14.89 7.87
C ASN A 138 -15.34 14.16 8.82
N ASN A 139 -16.59 13.92 8.41
CA ASN A 139 -17.47 13.02 9.16
C ASN A 139 -17.07 11.57 8.91
N VAL A 140 -16.98 10.80 9.99
CA VAL A 140 -16.65 9.36 9.95
C VAL A 140 -17.94 8.56 9.95
N SER A 141 -18.14 7.76 8.91
CA SER A 141 -19.23 6.78 8.78
C SER A 141 -18.70 5.36 8.87
N LEU A 142 -19.34 4.52 9.68
CA LEU A 142 -19.00 3.12 9.88
C LEU A 142 -20.08 2.27 9.20
N LYS A 143 -19.68 1.37 8.30
CA LYS A 143 -20.58 0.54 7.49
C LYS A 143 -20.23 -0.93 7.55
#